data_AF-A0A193GC03-F1
#
_entry.id   AF-A0A193GC03-F1
#
_cell.length_a   1.000
_cell.length_b   1.000
_cell.length_c   1.000
_cell.angle_alpha   90.00
_cell.angle_beta   90.00
_cell.angle_gamma   90.00
#
_symmetry.space_group_name_H-M   'P 1'
#
loop_
_entity.id
_entity.type
_entity.pdbx_description
1 polymer ?
#
loop_
_entity_poly.entity_id
_entity_poly.type
_entity_poly.pdbx_seq_one_letter_code
_entity_poly.pdbx_strand_id
1 'polypeptide(L)'
;MDSDTLAASEAALRILMYFVMPVWILAGTADYVCHRRNDISHTAGPKESLLHLLMFGEIGIPLLACLFLEINALIFLVMIVAFVMHEATALWDVSYATRHRRVPPIEQHVHSFLELMPLVAGILVTVLHWPQFLALFGLGNEPARWSLSLKSEPLPSAYVAVVLAAALLLAALPYLEELVRGLKAQRAQAAAPAGERTAMPHSRWPRA
;
A
#
# COMPACT_ATOMS: atom_id res chain seq x y z
N MET A 1 -20.17 14.50 -24.11
CA MET A 1 -20.47 14.04 -22.75
C MET A 1 -21.52 14.99 -22.19
N ASP A 2 -22.60 14.48 -21.60
CA ASP A 2 -23.63 15.35 -20.99
C ASP A 2 -23.16 15.89 -19.63
N SER A 3 -23.92 16.83 -19.06
CA SER A 3 -23.61 17.48 -17.79
C SER A 3 -23.49 16.50 -16.63
N ASP A 4 -24.32 15.45 -16.65
CA ASP A 4 -24.43 14.50 -15.55
C ASP A 4 -23.20 13.56 -15.52
N THR A 5 -22.75 13.11 -16.69
CA THR A 5 -21.53 12.30 -16.81
C THR A 5 -20.28 13.11 -16.44
N LEU A 6 -20.25 14.41 -16.76
CA LEU A 6 -19.16 15.30 -16.34
C LEU A 6 -19.13 15.46 -14.82
N ALA A 7 -20.28 15.72 -14.20
CA ALA A 7 -20.39 15.84 -12.75
C ALA A 7 -19.98 14.55 -12.02
N ALA A 8 -20.38 13.38 -12.53
CA ALA A 8 -19.99 12.09 -11.97
C ALA A 8 -18.48 11.84 -12.05
N SER A 9 -17.85 12.19 -13.19
CA SER A 9 -16.40 12.05 -13.37
C SER A 9 -15.62 12.98 -12.43
N GLU A 10 -16.07 14.23 -12.27
CA GLU A 10 -15.49 15.17 -11.30
C GLU A 10 -15.64 14.67 -9.86
N ALA A 11 -16.79 14.09 -9.52
CA ALA A 11 -17.02 13.52 -8.20
C ALA A 11 -16.08 12.33 -7.93
N ALA A 12 -15.94 11.41 -8.88
CA ALA A 12 -15.03 10.27 -8.76
C ALA A 12 -13.58 10.72 -8.56
N LEU A 13 -13.12 11.72 -9.33
CA LEU A 13 -11.78 12.29 -9.18
C LEU A 13 -11.59 12.95 -7.81
N ARG A 14 -12.57 13.73 -7.32
CA ARG A 14 -12.50 14.38 -6.00
C ARG A 14 -12.50 13.36 -4.86
N ILE A 15 -13.29 12.29 -4.96
CA ILE A 15 -13.30 11.20 -3.98
C ILE A 15 -11.93 10.51 -3.96
N LEU A 16 -11.37 10.19 -5.13
CA LEU A 16 -10.04 9.62 -5.22
C LEU A 16 -9.00 10.53 -4.54
N MET A 17 -9.01 11.82 -4.88
CA MET A 17 -7.99 12.77 -4.43
C MET A 17 -8.09 13.16 -2.96
N TYR A 18 -9.30 13.38 -2.46
CA TYR A 18 -9.53 14.03 -1.17
C TYR A 18 -10.19 13.13 -0.12
N PHE A 19 -10.57 11.91 -0.49
CA PHE A 19 -11.06 10.91 0.46
C PHE A 19 -10.15 9.68 0.48
N VAL A 20 -9.97 9.00 -0.66
CA VAL A 20 -9.19 7.76 -0.74
C VAL A 20 -7.73 8.01 -0.38
N MET A 21 -7.06 8.98 -1.04
CA MET A 21 -5.65 9.25 -0.79
C MET A 21 -5.34 9.64 0.68
N PRO A 22 -6.10 10.56 1.32
CA PRO A 22 -5.87 10.87 2.73
C PRO A 22 -6.13 9.69 3.68
N VAL A 23 -7.22 8.95 3.50
CA VAL A 23 -7.54 7.78 4.35
C VAL A 23 -6.45 6.73 4.24
N TRP A 24 -5.95 6.49 3.04
CA TRP A 24 -4.89 5.51 2.80
C TRP A 24 -3.58 5.89 3.49
N ILE A 25 -3.14 7.15 3.38
CA ILE A 25 -1.93 7.63 4.05
C ILE A 25 -2.08 7.55 5.58
N LEU A 26 -3.26 7.89 6.11
CA LEU A 26 -3.56 7.77 7.53
C LEU A 26 -3.54 6.31 8.00
N ALA A 27 -4.04 5.37 7.18
CA ALA A 27 -3.97 3.94 7.49
C ALA A 27 -2.51 3.46 7.55
N GLY A 28 -1.65 3.85 6.60
CA GLY A 28 -0.22 3.51 6.65
C GLY A 28 0.50 4.11 7.87
N THR A 29 0.10 5.30 8.30
CA THR A 29 0.62 5.89 9.54
C THR A 29 0.15 5.11 10.78
N ALA A 30 -1.13 4.73 10.81
CA ALA A 30 -1.72 3.97 11.91
C ALA A 30 -1.11 2.57 12.03
N ASP A 31 -0.78 1.96 10.90
CA ASP A 31 -0.10 0.67 10.78
C ASP A 31 1.27 0.70 11.47
N TYR A 32 2.12 1.65 11.07
CA TYR A 32 3.40 1.90 11.73
C TYR A 32 3.26 2.14 13.25
N VAL A 33 2.23 2.87 13.69
CA VAL A 33 1.96 3.07 15.12
C VAL A 33 1.60 1.76 15.82
N CYS A 34 0.83 0.87 15.18
CA CYS A 34 0.53 -0.46 15.70
C CYS A 34 1.80 -1.29 15.85
N HIS A 35 2.65 -1.32 14.83
CA HIS A 35 3.93 -2.05 14.86
C HIS A 35 4.88 -1.55 15.94
N ARG A 36 4.95 -0.23 16.11
CA ARG A 36 5.77 0.38 17.17
C ARG A 36 5.24 0.01 18.55
N ARG A 37 3.93 -0.04 18.74
CA ARG A 37 3.30 -0.41 20.02
C ARG A 37 3.44 -1.91 20.33
N ASN A 38 3.38 -2.75 19.30
CA ASN A 38 3.49 -4.20 19.41
C ASN A 38 4.94 -4.71 19.35
N ASP A 39 5.91 -3.79 19.33
CA ASP A 39 7.34 -4.05 19.33
C ASP A 39 7.75 -5.15 18.34
N ILE A 40 7.37 -4.97 17.07
CA ILE A 40 7.67 -5.95 16.04
C ILE A 40 9.18 -6.18 15.88
N SER A 41 10.01 -5.19 16.27
CA SER A 41 11.47 -5.29 16.29
C SER A 41 12.00 -6.48 17.08
N HIS A 42 11.32 -6.84 18.17
CA HIS A 42 11.72 -7.93 19.07
C HIS A 42 10.82 -9.17 18.98
N THR A 43 9.73 -9.12 18.21
CA THR A 43 8.83 -10.27 18.00
C THR A 43 9.02 -10.88 16.61
N ALA A 44 8.44 -10.26 15.57
CA ALA A 44 8.50 -10.75 14.20
C ALA A 44 9.81 -10.37 13.46
N GLY A 45 10.50 -9.36 13.95
CA GLY A 45 11.79 -8.90 13.46
C GLY A 45 11.75 -8.19 12.10
N PRO A 46 12.93 -7.90 11.51
CA PRO A 46 13.06 -7.06 10.32
C PRO A 46 12.45 -7.68 9.05
N LYS A 47 12.12 -8.97 9.07
CA LYS A 47 11.50 -9.65 7.92
C LYS A 47 10.08 -9.13 7.66
N GLU A 48 9.29 -8.87 8.71
CA GLU A 48 7.95 -8.29 8.57
C GLU A 48 8.04 -6.90 7.93
N SER A 49 8.92 -6.03 8.44
CA SER A 49 9.17 -4.71 7.86
C SER A 49 9.64 -4.74 6.40
N LEU A 50 10.37 -5.78 5.99
CA LEU A 50 10.76 -5.95 4.59
C LEU A 50 9.54 -6.29 3.70
N LEU A 51 8.60 -7.09 4.20
CA LEU A 51 7.35 -7.38 3.50
C LEU A 51 6.50 -6.11 3.38
N HIS A 52 6.44 -5.27 4.42
CA HIS A 52 5.77 -3.96 4.35
C HIS A 52 6.38 -3.04 3.28
N LEU A 53 7.72 -2.97 3.20
CA LEU A 53 8.39 -2.18 2.17
C LEU A 53 8.20 -2.76 0.76
N LEU A 54 8.14 -4.09 0.63
CA LEU A 54 7.82 -4.74 -0.64
C LEU A 54 6.40 -4.37 -1.09
N MET A 55 5.41 -4.51 -0.21
CA MET A 55 4.02 -4.12 -0.47
C MET A 55 3.87 -2.63 -0.81
N PHE A 56 4.59 -1.77 -0.09
CA PHE A 56 4.66 -0.34 -0.40
C PHE A 56 5.20 -0.09 -1.81
N GLY A 57 6.24 -0.82 -2.22
CA GLY A 57 6.81 -0.74 -3.56
C GLY A 57 5.87 -1.26 -4.65
N GLU A 58 5.23 -2.42 -4.42
CA GLU A 58 4.28 -3.05 -5.34
C GLU A 58 3.15 -2.09 -5.71
N ILE A 59 2.60 -1.35 -4.74
CA ILE A 59 1.54 -0.36 -4.98
C ILE A 59 2.08 1.03 -5.33
N GLY A 60 3.29 1.38 -4.91
CA GLY A 60 3.95 2.63 -5.28
C GLY A 60 4.13 2.77 -6.79
N ILE A 61 4.41 1.67 -7.50
CA ILE A 61 4.56 1.65 -8.96
C ILE A 61 3.28 2.08 -9.69
N PRO A 62 2.11 1.40 -9.52
CA PRO A 62 0.88 1.83 -10.17
C PRO A 62 0.40 3.20 -9.68
N LEU A 63 0.66 3.57 -8.42
CA LEU A 63 0.33 4.91 -7.93
C LEU A 63 1.11 5.99 -8.69
N LEU A 64 2.43 5.85 -8.83
CA LEU A 64 3.26 6.79 -9.59
C LEU A 64 2.86 6.81 -11.07
N ALA A 65 2.56 5.65 -11.65
CA ALA A 65 2.03 5.58 -13.01
C ALA A 65 0.72 6.36 -13.14
N CYS A 66 -0.19 6.22 -12.17
CA CYS A 66 -1.46 6.95 -12.17
C CYS A 66 -1.30 8.46 -12.02
N LEU A 67 -0.30 8.92 -11.26
CA LEU A 67 -0.03 10.34 -11.07
C LEU A 67 0.56 11.01 -12.31
N PHE A 68 1.47 10.32 -13.01
CA PHE A 68 2.29 10.95 -14.06
C PHE A 68 1.94 10.54 -15.48
N LEU A 69 1.46 9.32 -15.68
CA LEU A 69 1.27 8.74 -17.00
C LEU A 69 -0.18 8.79 -17.44
N GLU A 70 -0.39 8.80 -18.75
CA GLU A 70 -1.69 8.59 -19.36
C GLU A 70 -2.24 7.22 -18.94
N ILE A 71 -3.48 7.19 -18.45
CA ILE A 71 -4.13 5.93 -18.09
C ILE A 71 -4.57 5.24 -19.37
N ASN A 72 -4.02 4.07 -19.62
CA ASN A 72 -4.32 3.24 -20.77
C ASN A 72 -4.29 1.75 -20.42
N ALA A 73 -4.49 0.88 -21.41
CA ALA A 73 -4.50 -0.58 -21.21
C ALA A 73 -3.21 -1.10 -20.54
N LEU A 74 -2.03 -0.56 -20.89
CA LEU A 74 -0.77 -0.92 -20.22
C LEU A 74 -0.80 -0.54 -18.73
N ILE A 75 -1.23 0.68 -18.40
CA ILE A 75 -1.30 1.11 -16.98
C ILE A 75 -2.31 0.26 -16.21
N PHE A 76 -3.47 -0.07 -16.78
CA PHE A 76 -4.42 -0.99 -16.16
C PHE A 76 -3.83 -2.39 -15.95
N LEU A 77 -3.10 -2.93 -16.93
CA LEU A 77 -2.41 -4.22 -16.77
C LEU A 77 -1.41 -4.18 -15.61
N VAL A 78 -0.61 -3.11 -15.53
CA VAL A 78 0.34 -2.91 -14.43
C VAL A 78 -0.39 -2.81 -13.08
N MET A 79 -1.49 -2.06 -13.00
CA MET A 79 -2.30 -1.96 -11.79
C MET A 79 -2.85 -3.30 -11.34
N ILE A 80 -3.41 -4.11 -12.25
CA ILE A 80 -3.98 -5.42 -11.93
C ILE A 80 -2.89 -6.39 -11.47
N VAL A 81 -1.77 -6.48 -12.21
CA VAL A 81 -0.67 -7.37 -11.85
C VAL A 81 -0.05 -6.97 -10.51
N ALA A 82 0.20 -5.68 -10.31
CA ALA A 82 0.73 -5.16 -9.05
C ALA A 82 -0.22 -5.43 -7.88
N PHE A 83 -1.53 -5.24 -8.08
CA PHE A 83 -2.52 -5.53 -7.04
C PHE A 83 -2.57 -7.03 -6.71
N VAL A 84 -2.56 -7.92 -7.70
CA VAL A 84 -2.53 -9.38 -7.44
C VAL A 84 -1.23 -9.81 -6.72
N MET A 85 -0.08 -9.24 -7.11
CA MET A 85 1.18 -9.46 -6.39
C MET A 85 1.10 -8.95 -4.96
N HIS A 86 0.55 -7.75 -4.77
CA HIS A 86 0.33 -7.16 -3.45
C HIS A 86 -0.54 -8.03 -2.56
N GLU A 87 -1.66 -8.56 -3.04
CA GLU A 87 -2.51 -9.48 -2.28
C GLU A 87 -1.76 -10.76 -1.90
N ALA A 88 -0.93 -11.30 -2.81
CA ALA A 88 -0.11 -12.47 -2.51
C ALA A 88 0.94 -12.16 -1.43
N THR A 89 1.58 -10.99 -1.48
CA THR A 89 2.55 -10.53 -0.48
C THR A 89 1.86 -10.21 0.85
N ALA A 90 0.66 -9.63 0.86
CA ALA A 90 -0.14 -9.38 2.05
C ALA A 90 -0.56 -10.68 2.75
N LEU A 91 -0.99 -11.69 1.98
CA LEU A 91 -1.26 -13.02 2.51
C LEU A 91 0.01 -13.67 3.11
N TRP A 92 1.17 -13.45 2.48
CA TRP A 92 2.45 -13.90 3.03
C TRP A 92 2.79 -13.19 4.34
N ASP A 93 2.61 -11.87 4.39
CA ASP A 93 2.86 -11.06 5.57
C ASP A 93 1.98 -11.50 6.75
N VAL A 94 0.65 -11.56 6.58
CA VAL A 94 -0.27 -11.98 7.65
C VAL A 94 0.04 -13.41 8.10
N SER A 95 0.35 -14.31 7.15
CA SER A 95 0.76 -15.69 7.47
C SER A 95 2.08 -15.74 8.26
N TYR A 96 2.99 -14.80 8.01
CA TYR A 96 4.22 -14.66 8.75
C TYR A 96 3.96 -14.06 10.14
N ALA A 97 3.32 -12.90 10.22
CA ALA A 97 3.05 -12.17 11.46
C ALA A 97 2.29 -13.03 12.48
N THR A 98 1.21 -13.71 12.06
CA THR A 98 0.38 -14.54 12.95
C THR A 98 1.10 -15.77 13.51
N ARG A 99 2.20 -16.23 12.89
CA ARG A 99 3.04 -17.31 13.42
C ARG A 99 4.08 -16.82 14.43
N HIS A 100 4.39 -15.52 14.46
CA HIS A 100 5.50 -14.95 15.25
C HIS A 100 5.03 -14.00 16.35
N ARG A 101 3.85 -13.40 16.21
CA ARG A 101 3.28 -12.48 17.19
C ARG A 101 1.76 -12.50 17.19
N ARG A 102 1.18 -11.90 18.22
CA ARG A 102 -0.25 -11.58 18.24
C ARG A 102 -0.49 -10.34 17.39
N VAL A 103 -1.44 -10.42 16.47
CA VAL A 103 -1.95 -9.27 15.71
C VAL A 103 -3.29 -8.83 16.32
N PRO A 104 -3.37 -7.67 16.98
CA PRO A 104 -4.60 -7.25 17.65
C PRO A 104 -5.70 -6.82 16.67
N PRO A 105 -6.98 -6.81 17.08
CA PRO A 105 -8.09 -6.47 16.19
C PRO A 105 -8.00 -5.09 15.53
N ILE A 106 -7.45 -4.10 16.25
CA ILE A 106 -7.24 -2.76 15.68
C ILE A 106 -6.27 -2.78 14.49
N GLU A 107 -5.21 -3.57 14.58
CA GLU A 107 -4.22 -3.70 13.51
C GLU A 107 -4.83 -4.43 12.31
N GLN A 108 -5.62 -5.48 12.54
CA GLN A 108 -6.39 -6.15 11.48
C GLN A 108 -7.35 -5.18 10.76
N HIS A 109 -8.03 -4.30 11.49
CA HIS A 109 -8.89 -3.29 10.87
C HIS A 109 -8.09 -2.27 10.04
N VAL A 110 -6.93 -1.83 10.54
CA VAL A 110 -6.03 -0.95 9.77
C VAL A 110 -5.56 -1.64 8.48
N HIS A 111 -5.20 -2.92 8.54
CA HIS A 111 -4.81 -3.70 7.36
C HIS A 111 -5.96 -3.78 6.35
N SER A 112 -7.21 -3.97 6.80
CA SER A 112 -8.36 -3.93 5.88
C SER A 112 -8.47 -2.62 5.11
N PHE A 113 -8.13 -1.47 5.71
CA PHE A 113 -8.06 -0.21 4.95
C PHE A 113 -6.88 -0.20 3.97
N LEU A 114 -5.71 -0.69 4.37
CA LEU A 114 -4.53 -0.77 3.51
C LEU A 114 -4.74 -1.65 2.28
N GLU A 115 -5.52 -2.72 2.40
CA GLU A 115 -5.92 -3.61 1.30
C GLU A 115 -7.00 -2.95 0.42
N LEU A 116 -8.05 -2.38 1.03
CA LEU A 116 -9.20 -1.87 0.28
C LEU A 116 -8.95 -0.53 -0.41
N MET A 117 -8.13 0.38 0.14
CA MET A 117 -7.87 1.68 -0.49
C MET A 117 -7.25 1.57 -1.90
N PRO A 118 -6.21 0.73 -2.15
CA PRO A 118 -5.72 0.50 -3.51
C PRO A 118 -6.79 -0.04 -4.46
N LEU A 119 -7.63 -0.98 -3.99
CA LEU A 119 -8.71 -1.54 -4.79
C LEU A 119 -9.75 -0.47 -5.17
N VAL A 120 -10.19 0.33 -4.18
CA VAL A 120 -11.15 1.43 -4.40
C VAL A 120 -10.56 2.46 -5.35
N ALA A 121 -9.27 2.80 -5.21
CA ALA A 121 -8.57 3.69 -6.13
C ALA A 121 -8.59 3.11 -7.56
N GLY A 122 -8.26 1.83 -7.73
CA GLY A 122 -8.30 1.15 -9.02
C GLY A 122 -9.68 1.12 -9.67
N ILE A 123 -10.73 0.92 -8.87
CA ILE A 123 -12.12 0.99 -9.34
C ILE A 123 -12.48 2.40 -9.81
N LEU A 124 -12.12 3.45 -9.06
CA LEU A 124 -12.39 4.83 -9.47
C LEU A 124 -11.63 5.21 -10.74
N VAL A 125 -10.36 4.80 -10.87
CA VAL A 125 -9.58 4.98 -12.10
C VAL A 125 -10.21 4.23 -13.27
N THR A 126 -10.75 3.03 -13.02
CA THR A 126 -11.50 2.26 -14.03
C THR A 126 -12.74 3.02 -14.51
N VAL A 127 -13.51 3.61 -13.60
CA VAL A 127 -14.66 4.45 -13.96
C VAL A 127 -14.23 5.67 -14.79
N LEU A 128 -13.16 6.34 -14.39
CA LEU A 128 -12.63 7.53 -15.06
C LEU A 128 -12.06 7.24 -16.47
N HIS A 129 -11.56 6.02 -16.70
CA HIS A 129 -10.89 5.63 -17.95
C HIS A 129 -11.49 4.37 -18.57
N TRP A 130 -12.81 4.22 -18.46
CA TRP A 130 -13.56 3.03 -18.86
C TRP A 130 -13.27 2.50 -20.27
N PRO A 131 -13.16 3.34 -21.32
CA PRO A 131 -12.84 2.85 -22.67
C PRO A 131 -11.52 2.09 -22.76
N GLN A 132 -10.45 2.57 -22.11
CA GLN A 132 -9.16 1.89 -22.10
C GLN A 132 -9.14 0.65 -21.20
N PHE A 133 -9.94 0.64 -20.13
CA PHE A 133 -10.14 -0.55 -19.32
C PHE A 133 -10.80 -1.67 -20.13
N LEU A 134 -11.87 -1.38 -20.88
CA LEU A 134 -12.47 -2.35 -21.80
C LEU A 134 -11.49 -2.81 -22.89
N ALA A 135 -10.73 -1.87 -23.45
CA ALA A 135 -9.78 -2.15 -24.51
C ALA A 135 -8.70 -3.16 -24.08
N LEU A 136 -8.30 -3.17 -22.79
CA LEU A 136 -7.39 -4.19 -22.24
C LEU A 136 -7.86 -5.62 -22.51
N PHE A 137 -9.18 -5.85 -22.53
CA PHE A 137 -9.80 -7.16 -22.76
C PHE A 137 -10.26 -7.36 -24.22
N GLY A 138 -9.86 -6.47 -25.13
CA GLY A 138 -10.35 -6.47 -26.51
C GLY A 138 -11.83 -6.11 -26.65
N LEU A 139 -12.40 -5.44 -25.65
CA LEU A 139 -13.79 -4.97 -25.62
C LEU A 139 -13.86 -3.47 -25.91
N GLY A 140 -15.05 -3.00 -26.27
CA GLY A 140 -15.30 -1.58 -26.55
C GLY A 140 -14.90 -1.15 -27.96
N ASN A 141 -15.03 0.17 -28.23
CA ASN A 141 -14.81 0.75 -29.56
C ASN A 141 -13.42 1.40 -29.73
N GLU A 142 -12.62 1.44 -28.67
CA GLU A 142 -11.31 2.08 -28.66
C GLU A 142 -10.19 1.03 -28.66
N PRO A 143 -9.12 1.17 -29.47
CA PRO A 143 -7.99 0.24 -29.43
C PRO A 143 -7.21 0.38 -28.11
N ALA A 144 -6.68 -0.75 -27.63
CA ALA A 144 -5.80 -0.78 -26.46
C ALA A 144 -4.51 -0.01 -26.74
N ARG A 145 -4.20 0.99 -25.91
CA ARG A 145 -2.93 1.71 -25.97
C ARG A 145 -1.92 1.11 -25.00
N TRP A 146 -0.70 0.92 -25.51
CA TRP A 146 0.42 0.27 -24.80
C TRP A 146 1.64 1.18 -24.64
N SER A 147 1.45 2.50 -24.72
CA SER A 147 2.54 3.47 -24.62
C SER A 147 2.70 4.02 -23.21
N LEU A 148 3.92 4.39 -22.83
CA LEU A 148 4.19 5.22 -21.66
C LEU A 148 4.28 6.67 -22.14
N SER A 149 3.36 7.52 -21.67
CA SER A 149 3.29 8.93 -22.05
C SER A 149 2.86 9.75 -20.86
N LEU A 150 3.45 10.92 -20.66
CA LEU A 150 3.02 11.84 -19.61
C LEU A 150 1.60 12.33 -19.89
N LYS A 151 0.83 12.59 -18.83
CA LYS A 151 -0.53 13.14 -18.93
C LYS A 151 -0.53 14.46 -19.70
N SER A 152 -1.43 14.58 -20.67
CA SER A 152 -1.74 15.82 -21.36
C SER A 152 -2.43 16.83 -20.43
N GLU A 153 -3.30 16.34 -19.55
CA GLU A 153 -3.94 17.11 -18.48
C GLU A 153 -3.47 16.57 -17.11
N PRO A 154 -2.33 17.07 -16.57
CA PRO A 154 -1.81 16.61 -15.29
C PRO A 154 -2.67 17.10 -14.12
N LEU A 155 -2.62 16.35 -13.01
CA LEU A 155 -3.15 16.83 -11.74
C LEU A 155 -2.44 18.13 -11.31
N PRO A 156 -3.08 18.96 -10.46
CA PRO A 156 -2.42 20.13 -9.90
C PRO A 156 -1.08 19.76 -9.25
N SER A 157 0.02 20.39 -9.68
CA SER A 157 1.37 20.05 -9.24
C SER A 157 1.55 20.15 -7.73
N ALA A 158 0.88 21.13 -7.10
CA ALA A 158 0.85 21.27 -5.65
C ALA A 158 0.21 20.06 -4.95
N TYR A 159 -0.87 19.52 -5.51
CA TYR A 159 -1.51 18.31 -4.98
C TYR A 159 -0.56 17.10 -5.09
N VAL A 160 0.06 16.90 -6.26
CA VAL A 160 1.03 15.81 -6.47
C VAL A 160 2.21 15.93 -5.50
N ALA A 161 2.76 17.13 -5.33
CA ALA A 161 3.84 17.36 -4.39
C ALA A 161 3.45 17.04 -2.94
N VAL A 162 2.24 17.44 -2.51
CA VAL A 162 1.70 17.11 -1.18
C VAL A 162 1.54 15.61 -1.00
N VAL A 163 0.96 14.89 -1.97
CA VAL A 163 0.78 13.44 -1.90
C VAL A 163 2.13 12.72 -1.81
N LEU A 164 3.12 13.10 -2.64
CA LEU A 164 4.44 12.50 -2.61
C LEU A 164 5.19 12.79 -1.31
N ALA A 165 5.11 14.04 -0.83
CA ALA A 165 5.70 14.41 0.45
C ALA A 165 5.04 13.63 1.61
N ALA A 166 3.72 13.51 1.61
CA ALA A 166 2.99 12.76 2.63
C ALA A 166 3.31 11.26 2.56
N ALA A 167 3.33 10.64 1.38
CA ALA A 167 3.73 9.24 1.21
C ALA A 167 5.17 8.99 1.68
N LEU A 168 6.10 9.91 1.38
CA LEU A 168 7.47 9.82 1.84
C LEU A 168 7.58 9.94 3.37
N LEU A 169 7.00 11.00 3.94
CA LEU A 169 7.17 11.36 5.34
C LEU A 169 6.34 10.50 6.29
N LEU A 170 5.15 10.06 5.87
CA LEU A 170 4.17 9.38 6.72
C LEU A 170 4.03 7.88 6.43
N ALA A 171 4.64 7.35 5.36
CA ALA A 171 4.66 5.92 5.08
C ALA A 171 6.08 5.38 4.85
N ALA A 172 6.79 5.87 3.83
CA ALA A 172 8.09 5.32 3.45
C ALA A 172 9.15 5.48 4.56
N LEU A 173 9.31 6.69 5.12
CA LEU A 173 10.27 6.92 6.21
C LEU A 173 9.92 6.12 7.48
N PRO A 174 8.66 6.05 7.94
CA PRO A 174 8.27 5.15 9.02
C PRO A 174 8.62 3.67 8.77
N TYR A 175 8.34 3.11 7.60
CA TYR A 175 8.70 1.73 7.27
C TYR A 175 10.21 1.50 7.22
N LEU A 176 10.98 2.47 6.71
CA LEU A 176 12.44 2.42 6.75
C LEU A 176 12.99 2.49 8.18
N GLU A 177 12.42 3.36 9.03
CA GLU A 177 12.80 3.44 10.45
C GLU A 177 12.50 2.12 11.16
N GLU A 178 11.34 1.51 10.88
CA GLU A 178 10.94 0.24 11.46
C GLU A 178 11.89 -0.89 11.08
N LEU A 179 12.27 -0.98 9.80
CA LEU A 179 13.28 -1.93 9.32
C LEU A 179 14.62 -1.71 10.02
N VAL A 180 15.09 -0.47 10.12
CA VAL A 180 16.35 -0.14 10.80
C VAL A 180 16.28 -0.51 12.29
N ARG A 181 15.14 -0.27 12.96
CA ARG A 181 14.89 -0.66 14.34
C ARG A 181 14.96 -2.18 14.50
N GLY A 182 14.30 -2.93 13.62
CA GLY A 182 14.33 -4.39 13.60
C GLY A 182 15.73 -4.98 13.36
N LEU A 183 16.50 -4.40 12.43
CA LEU A 183 17.88 -4.82 12.17
C LEU A 183 18.81 -4.56 13.37
N LYS A 184 18.64 -3.43 14.05
CA LYS A 184 19.39 -3.11 15.29
C LYS A 184 19.05 -4.11 16.40
N ALA A 185 17.76 -4.41 16.59
CA ALA A 185 17.30 -5.38 17.58
C ALA A 185 17.84 -6.79 17.32
N GLN A 186 17.84 -7.23 16.05
CA GLN A 186 18.40 -8.53 15.66
C GLN A 186 19.91 -8.61 15.91
N ARG A 187 20.66 -7.55 15.58
CA ARG A 187 22.12 -7.48 15.83
C ARG A 187 22.44 -7.53 17.33
N ALA A 188 21.67 -6.80 18.15
CA ALA A 188 21.86 -6.81 19.60
C ALA A 188 21.64 -8.21 20.19
N GLN A 189 20.62 -8.94 19.73
CA GLN A 189 20.36 -10.32 20.15
C GLN A 189 21.47 -11.29 19.72
N ALA A 190 22.03 -11.11 18.52
CA ALA A 190 23.14 -11.94 18.04
C ALA A 190 24.45 -11.70 18.81
N ALA A 191 24.67 -10.46 19.30
CA ALA A 191 25.84 -10.08 20.09
C ALA A 191 25.74 -10.47 21.57
N ALA A 192 24.55 -10.81 22.07
CA ALA A 192 24.34 -11.15 23.49
C ALA A 192 25.08 -12.45 23.88
N PRO A 193 25.70 -12.53 25.07
CA PRO A 193 26.40 -13.71 25.55
C PRO A 193 25.47 -14.92 25.71
N ALA A 194 26.03 -16.14 25.66
CA ALA A 194 25.27 -17.40 25.58
C ALA A 194 24.19 -17.60 26.64
N GLY A 195 24.38 -17.04 27.84
CA GLY A 195 23.44 -17.14 28.96
C GLY A 195 22.23 -16.21 28.87
N GLU A 196 22.27 -15.17 28.02
CA GLU A 196 21.17 -14.23 27.79
C GLU A 196 20.42 -14.49 26.47
N ARG A 197 20.93 -15.42 25.65
CA ARG A 197 20.30 -15.82 24.37
C ARG A 197 18.99 -16.59 24.53
N THR A 198 18.55 -16.87 25.76
CA THR A 198 17.31 -17.59 26.05
C THR A 198 16.51 -16.92 27.16
N ALA A 199 15.59 -16.05 26.74
CA ALA A 199 14.22 -16.06 27.23
C ALA A 199 13.35 -15.38 26.18
N MET A 200 13.14 -16.03 25.03
CA MET A 200 11.88 -15.80 24.33
C MET A 200 10.81 -16.21 25.34
N PRO A 201 9.97 -15.29 25.86
CA PRO A 201 8.85 -15.72 26.64
C PRO A 201 8.01 -16.56 25.68
N HIS A 202 7.99 -17.88 25.89
CA HIS A 202 6.90 -18.69 25.39
C HIS A 202 5.64 -18.01 25.90
N SER A 203 5.03 -17.21 25.05
CA SER A 203 3.85 -16.46 25.37
C SER A 203 2.75 -17.48 25.61
N ARG A 204 2.57 -17.80 26.88
CA ARG A 204 1.31 -18.33 27.39
C ARG A 204 0.27 -17.27 27.10
N TRP A 205 -0.28 -17.30 25.90
CA TRP A 205 -1.49 -16.55 25.63
C TRP A 205 -2.64 -17.31 26.29
N PRO A 206 -3.46 -16.64 27.12
CA PRO A 206 -4.75 -17.20 27.50
C PRO A 206 -5.53 -17.38 26.20
N ARG A 207 -6.08 -18.59 25.99
CA ARG A 207 -7.17 -18.77 25.03
C ARG A 207 -8.31 -17.88 25.49
N ALA A 208 -8.70 -16.93 24.66
CA ALA A 208 -10.00 -16.28 24.78
C ALA A 208 -11.10 -17.30 24.47
#